data_AF-A0A419ENU1-F1
#
_entry.id   AF-A0A419ENU1-F1
#
_cell.length_a   1.000
_cell.length_b   1.000
_cell.length_c   1.000
_cell.angle_alpha   90.00
_cell.angle_beta   90.00
_cell.angle_gamma   90.00
#
_symmetry.space_group_name_H-M   'P 1'
#
loop_
_entity.id
_entity.type
_entity.pdbx_description
1 polymer ?
#
loop_
_entity_poly.entity_id
_entity_poly.type
_entity_poly.pdbx_seq_one_letter_code
_entity_poly.pdbx_strand_id
1 'polypeptide(L)' 'MGYYVFQNRADGWVEVHYADCPHCNHGFARPEGTDPARSEWLGPFTSYLTAESAAKETRAHVKDCENCGL' A
#
# COMPACT_ATOMS: atom_id res chain seq x y z
N MET A 1 4.12 15.05 0.97
CA MET A 1 3.69 14.19 -0.14
C MET A 1 4.63 12.99 -0.23
N GLY A 2 4.14 11.84 0.23
CA GLY A 2 4.86 10.57 0.20
C GLY A 2 3.91 9.44 -0.17
N TYR A 3 4.46 8.27 -0.41
CA TYR A 3 3.70 7.08 -0.79
C TYR A 3 4.07 5.92 0.12
N TYR A 4 3.09 5.09 0.42
CA TYR A 4 3.28 3.86 1.16
C TYR A 4 2.74 2.72 0.34
N VAL A 5 3.29 1.53 0.53
CA VAL A 5 2.83 0.32 -0.16
C VAL A 5 2.41 -0.67 0.91
N PHE A 6 1.16 -1.06 0.90
CA PHE A 6 0.65 -2.11 1.76
C PHE A 6 0.76 -3.45 1.04
N GLN A 7 1.60 -4.35 1.54
CA GLN A 7 1.73 -5.69 1.01
C GLN A 7 0.94 -6.66 1.91
N ASN A 8 -0.06 -7.34 1.34
CA ASN A 8 -0.73 -8.46 1.98
C ASN A 8 -0.21 -9.78 1.37
N ARG A 9 0.64 -10.47 2.13
CA ARG A 9 1.17 -11.80 1.75
C ARG A 9 0.21 -12.93 2.05
N ALA A 10 -0.82 -12.73 2.88
CA ALA A 10 -1.83 -13.75 3.13
C ALA A 10 -2.67 -14.02 1.88
N ASP A 11 -3.10 -12.95 1.22
CA ASP A 11 -3.98 -12.99 0.04
C ASP A 11 -3.23 -12.71 -1.28
N GLY A 12 -1.93 -12.40 -1.22
CA GLY A 12 -1.08 -12.22 -2.40
C GLY A 12 -1.39 -10.97 -3.23
N TRP A 13 -1.76 -9.87 -2.57
CA TRP A 13 -1.97 -8.57 -3.22
C TRP A 13 -1.17 -7.46 -2.53
N VAL A 14 -1.01 -6.37 -3.25
CA VAL A 14 -0.26 -5.20 -2.81
C VAL A 14 -0.99 -3.95 -3.26
N GLU A 15 -1.00 -2.90 -2.45
CA GLU A 15 -1.72 -1.67 -2.74
C GLU A 15 -0.87 -0.43 -2.47
N VAL A 16 -0.93 0.53 -3.39
CA VAL A 16 -0.19 1.80 -3.25
C VAL A 16 -1.12 2.84 -2.61
N HIS A 17 -0.64 3.47 -1.54
CA HIS A 17 -1.35 4.49 -0.79
C HIS A 17 -0.62 5.82 -0.80
N TYR A 18 -1.37 6.92 -0.88
CA TYR A 18 -0.85 8.26 -0.63
C TYR A 18 -0.75 8.52 0.87
N ALA A 19 0.38 9.08 1.31
CA ALA A 19 0.61 9.49 2.70
C ALA A 19 -0.36 10.57 3.18
N ASP A 20 -1.00 11.29 2.27
CA ASP A 20 -1.97 12.34 2.58
C ASP A 20 -3.42 11.82 2.60
N CYS A 21 -3.66 10.52 2.35
CA CYS A 21 -5.01 9.95 2.35
C CYS A 21 -5.56 9.75 3.78
N PRO A 22 -6.62 10.48 4.18
CA PRO A 22 -7.20 10.33 5.52
C PRO A 22 -7.91 8.98 5.70
N HIS A 23 -8.45 8.40 4.62
CA HIS A 23 -9.11 7.09 4.64
C HIS A 23 -8.14 5.95 4.95
N CYS A 24 -6.89 6.08 4.52
CA CYS A 24 -5.84 5.10 4.78
C CYS A 24 -5.01 5.46 6.02
N ASN A 25 -5.51 6.38 6.84
CA ASN A 25 -4.81 6.96 7.99
C ASN A 25 -3.35 7.29 7.64
N HIS A 26 -3.14 8.00 6.53
CA HIS A 26 -1.82 8.41 6.07
C HIS A 26 -0.85 7.28 5.70
N GLY A 27 -1.38 6.12 5.27
CA GLY A 27 -0.57 4.92 4.98
C GLY A 27 -0.23 4.10 6.21
N PHE A 28 -0.99 4.25 7.30
CA PHE A 28 -0.83 3.48 8.55
C PHE A 28 -2.04 2.59 8.88
N ALA A 29 -3.22 2.84 8.30
CA ALA A 29 -4.40 2.01 8.55
C ALA A 29 -4.41 0.79 7.64
N ARG A 30 -4.36 -0.38 8.26
CA ARG A 30 -4.50 -1.66 7.55
C ARG A 30 -5.93 -1.81 7.03
N PRO A 31 -6.11 -2.25 5.77
CA PRO A 31 -7.43 -2.64 5.26
C PRO A 31 -8.05 -3.72 6.14
N GLU A 32 -9.36 -3.65 6.36
CA GLU A 32 -10.08 -4.62 7.18
C GLU A 32 -9.98 -6.03 6.60
N GLY A 33 -9.90 -7.04 7.47
CA GLY A 33 -9.77 -8.44 7.06
C GLY A 33 -8.36 -8.88 6.67
N THR A 34 -7.35 -8.02 6.81
CA THR A 34 -5.95 -8.37 6.53
C THR A 34 -5.26 -8.97 7.75
N ASP A 35 -4.46 -10.02 7.55
CA ASP A 35 -3.72 -10.68 8.63
C ASP A 35 -2.49 -9.84 9.05
N PRO A 36 -2.39 -9.39 10.32
CA PRO A 36 -1.27 -8.62 10.83
C PRO A 36 0.10 -9.28 10.67
N ALA A 37 0.16 -10.61 10.77
CA ALA A 37 1.40 -11.38 10.73
C ALA A 37 1.89 -11.60 9.30
N ARG A 38 1.02 -11.40 8.32
CA ARG A 38 1.31 -11.59 6.89
C ARG A 38 1.12 -10.32 6.08
N SER A 39 0.97 -9.18 6.73
CA SER A 39 0.84 -7.90 6.05
C SER A 39 1.87 -6.91 6.56
N GLU A 40 2.47 -6.15 5.65
CA GLU A 40 3.49 -5.17 5.99
C GLU A 40 3.33 -3.89 5.17
N TRP A 41 3.78 -2.79 5.74
CA TRP A 41 3.87 -1.51 5.08
C TRP A 41 5.31 -1.28 4.61
N LEU A 42 5.49 -0.98 3.33
CA LEU A 42 6.74 -0.58 2.73
C LEU A 42 6.73 0.94 2.50
N GLY A 43 7.87 1.58 2.69
CA GLY A 43 8.06 3.03 2.53
C GLY A 43 8.60 3.72 3.78
N PRO A 44 8.52 5.06 3.85
CA PRO A 44 7.90 5.96 2.87
C PRO A 44 8.69 6.05 1.56
N PHE A 45 7.97 6.17 0.44
CA PHE A 45 8.52 6.45 -0.89
C PHE A 45 8.27 7.91 -1.27
N THR A 46 9.19 8.48 -2.05
CA THR A 46 9.13 9.89 -2.47
C THR A 46 8.30 10.12 -3.72
N SER A 47 7.98 9.07 -4.49
CA SER A 47 7.16 9.15 -5.71
C SER A 47 6.28 7.92 -5.92
N TYR A 48 5.18 8.10 -6.64
CA TYR A 48 4.30 7.00 -7.05
C TYR A 48 5.07 5.94 -7.82
N LEU A 49 5.93 6.34 -8.76
CA LEU A 49 6.76 5.43 -9.55
C LEU A 49 7.62 4.51 -8.67
N THR A 50 8.27 5.04 -7.63
CA THR A 50 9.06 4.23 -6.69
C THR A 50 8.20 3.27 -5.87
N ALA A 51 7.01 3.69 -5.46
CA ALA A 51 6.07 2.84 -4.73
C ALA A 51 5.49 1.74 -5.64
N GLU A 52 5.14 2.08 -6.88
CA GLU A 52 4.61 1.15 -7.88
C GLU A 52 5.69 0.12 -8.30
N SER A 53 6.94 0.53 -8.46
CA SER A 53 8.05 -0.40 -8.70
C SER A 53 8.21 -1.37 -7.53
N ALA A 54 8.22 -0.88 -6.29
CA ALA A 54 8.31 -1.75 -5.11
C ALA A 54 7.12 -2.73 -5.04
N ALA A 55 5.91 -2.25 -5.36
CA ALA A 55 4.72 -3.09 -5.45
C ALA A 55 4.87 -4.19 -6.52
N LYS A 56 5.36 -3.86 -7.71
CA LYS A 56 5.59 -4.84 -8.80
C LYS A 56 6.65 -5.89 -8.45
N GLU A 57 7.67 -5.52 -7.68
CA GLU A 57 8.70 -6.47 -7.21
C GLU A 57 8.15 -7.55 -6.27
N THR A 58 7.06 -7.27 -5.57
CA THR A 58 6.45 -8.24 -4.64
C THR A 58 5.84 -9.48 -5.31
N ARG A 59 5.72 -9.49 -6.65
CA ARG A 59 4.99 -10.51 -7.44
C ARG A 59 3.52 -10.70 -7.01
N ALA A 60 3.00 -9.78 -6.20
CA ALA A 60 1.61 -9.77 -5.76
C ALA A 60 0.74 -9.02 -6.76
N HIS A 61 -0.57 -9.24 -6.71
CA HIS A 61 -1.51 -8.48 -7.53
C HIS A 61 -1.55 -7.02 -7.06
N VAL A 62 -1.12 -6.09 -7.92
CA VAL A 62 -1.14 -4.65 -7.61
C VAL A 62 -2.56 -4.13 -7.74
N LYS A 63 -3.07 -3.51 -6.67
CA LYS A 63 -4.33 -2.78 -6.62
C LYS A 63 -4.05 -1.32 -6.33
N ASP A 64 -4.91 -0.46 -6.85
CA ASP A 64 -4.93 0.95 -6.46
C ASP A 64 -5.93 1.13 -5.34
N CYS A 65 -5.56 1.91 -4.32
CA CYS A 65 -6.51 2.27 -3.29
C CYS A 65 -7.58 3.20 -3.88
N GLU A 66 -8.82 2.73 -3.95
CA GLU A 66 -9.96 3.49 -4.49
C GLU A 66 -10.19 4.82 -3.75
N ASN A 67 -9.72 4.92 -2.49
CA ASN A 67 -9.84 6.11 -1.67
C ASN A 67 -8.64 7.06 -1.75
N CYS A 68 -7.49 6.63 -2.27
CA CYS A 68 -6.29 7.47 -2.35
C CYS A 68 -6.26 8.37 -3.60
N GLY A 69 -7.27 8.30 -4.46
CA GLY A 69 -7.31 8.98 -5.77
C GLY A 69 -8.37 10.09 -5.92
N LEU A 70 -9.07 10.49 -4.85
CA LEU A 70 -10.08 11.55 -4.85
C LEU A 70 -9.90 12.50 -3.67
#